data_AF-A0A7S4A9D2-F1
#
_entry.id   AF-A0A7S4A9D2-F1
#
_cell.length_a   1.000
_cell.length_b   1.000
_cell.length_c   1.000
_cell.angle_alpha   90.00
_cell.angle_beta   90.00
_cell.angle_gamma   90.00
#
_symmetry.space_group_name_H-M   'P 1'
#
loop_
_entity.id
_entity.type
_entity.pdbx_description
1 polymer ?
#
loop_
_entity_poly.entity_id
_entity_poly.type
_entity_poly.pdbx_seq_one_letter_code
_entity_poly.pdbx_strand_id
1 'polypeptide(L)'
;LTNNHQPSSVYAFSKENEIEEQDFYSHFSSFKSLEKEFFETLITNTLLVIESTKGYEEYDTKNKLLSFYFTFFANLTANRSFVLYVYNQNDSPLKKATLMSRLKVAFLKYLEKLDFESIDLKNDKANQFKNRLIYKSAWVQLVLTM
;
A
#
# COMPACT_ATOMS: atom_id res chain seq x y z
N LEU A 1 2.36 -10.87 -16.01
CA LEU A 1 3.55 -11.73 -16.13
C LEU A 1 3.23 -12.83 -17.13
N THR A 2 3.72 -12.69 -18.36
CA THR A 2 3.52 -13.67 -19.45
C THR A 2 4.36 -14.94 -19.24
N ASN A 3 5.47 -14.84 -18.49
CA ASN A 3 6.42 -15.94 -18.30
C ASN A 3 6.54 -16.46 -16.84
N ASN A 4 5.69 -16.01 -15.91
CA ASN A 4 5.64 -16.44 -14.50
C ASN A 4 6.97 -16.37 -13.71
N HIS A 5 8.02 -15.77 -14.24
CA HIS A 5 9.31 -15.61 -13.59
C HIS A 5 9.82 -14.16 -13.68
N GLN A 6 10.61 -13.74 -12.69
CA GLN A 6 11.31 -12.46 -12.77
C GLN A 6 12.34 -12.50 -13.90
N PRO A 7 12.50 -11.39 -14.63
CA PRO A 7 13.68 -11.21 -15.47
C PRO A 7 14.94 -11.33 -14.61
N SER A 8 15.95 -12.06 -15.09
CA SER A 8 17.19 -12.29 -14.34
C SER A 8 17.98 -11.00 -14.05
N SER A 9 17.70 -9.92 -14.77
CA SER A 9 18.29 -8.60 -14.59
C SER A 9 17.42 -7.51 -15.23
N VAL A 10 17.70 -6.25 -14.91
CA VAL A 10 17.08 -5.09 -15.59
C VAL A 10 17.42 -5.11 -17.08
N TYR A 11 18.65 -5.47 -17.46
CA TYR A 11 19.03 -5.70 -18.84
C TYR A 11 18.12 -6.72 -19.55
N ALA A 12 17.90 -7.89 -18.94
CA ALA A 12 17.04 -8.93 -19.52
C ALA A 12 15.60 -8.44 -19.68
N PHE A 13 15.06 -7.75 -18.67
CA PHE A 13 13.73 -7.13 -18.73
C PHE A 13 13.63 -6.10 -19.86
N SER A 14 14.63 -5.24 -19.98
CA SER A 14 14.62 -4.13 -20.94
C SER A 14 14.65 -4.67 -22.37
N LYS A 15 15.49 -5.69 -22.61
CA LYS A 15 15.57 -6.39 -23.89
C LYS A 15 14.27 -7.13 -24.25
N GLU A 16 13.63 -7.79 -23.28
CA GLU A 16 12.38 -8.53 -23.50
C GLU A 16 11.18 -7.61 -23.77
N ASN A 17 11.20 -6.39 -23.23
CA ASN A 17 10.12 -5.41 -23.38
C ASN A 17 10.43 -4.31 -24.40
N GLU A 18 11.54 -4.43 -25.14
CA GLU A 18 11.97 -3.45 -26.16
C GLU A 18 12.09 -2.01 -25.62
N ILE A 19 12.56 -1.85 -24.38
CA ILE A 19 12.82 -0.55 -23.76
C ILE A 19 14.32 -0.34 -23.54
N GLU A 20 14.76 0.92 -23.45
CA GLU A 20 16.13 1.21 -23.06
C GLU A 20 16.33 0.95 -21.56
N GLU A 21 17.45 0.31 -21.19
CA GLU A 21 17.77 0.08 -19.77
C GLU A 21 17.92 1.41 -19.00
N GLN A 22 18.34 2.47 -19.69
CA GLN A 22 18.40 3.82 -19.14
C GLN A 22 17.01 4.36 -18.75
N ASP A 23 15.96 4.04 -19.52
CA ASP A 23 14.59 4.44 -19.19
C ASP A 23 14.14 3.77 -17.90
N PHE A 24 14.45 2.48 -17.70
CA PHE A 24 14.16 1.81 -16.43
C PHE A 24 14.82 2.54 -15.26
N TYR A 25 16.13 2.83 -15.37
CA TYR A 25 16.87 3.51 -14.29
C TYR A 25 16.49 4.97 -14.11
N SER A 26 15.85 5.60 -15.10
CA SER A 26 15.27 6.94 -14.95
C SER A 26 14.09 6.97 -13.98
N HIS A 27 13.39 5.84 -13.83
CA HIS A 27 12.23 5.70 -12.95
C HIS A 27 12.51 4.85 -11.70
N PHE A 28 13.30 3.79 -11.83
CA PHE A 28 13.48 2.77 -10.80
C PHE A 28 14.95 2.36 -10.67
N SER A 29 15.50 2.43 -9.45
CA SER A 29 16.86 1.97 -9.18
C SER A 29 17.00 0.45 -9.17
N SER A 30 15.91 -0.30 -9.05
CA SER A 30 15.87 -1.77 -9.05
C SER A 30 14.43 -2.29 -9.21
N PHE A 31 14.26 -3.60 -9.44
CA PHE A 31 12.93 -4.23 -9.33
C PHE A 31 12.30 -4.00 -7.94
N LYS A 32 13.11 -3.99 -6.88
CA LYS A 32 12.61 -3.72 -5.53
C LYS A 32 12.05 -2.31 -5.37
N SER A 33 12.61 -1.30 -6.06
CA SER A 33 12.03 0.06 -6.04
C SER A 33 10.74 0.13 -6.86
N LEU A 34 10.69 -0.56 -8.00
CA LEU A 34 9.47 -0.71 -8.81
C LEU A 34 8.34 -1.33 -7.98
N GLU A 35 8.61 -2.43 -7.29
CA GLU A 35 7.59 -3.12 -6.47
C GLU A 35 7.06 -2.25 -5.32
N LYS A 36 7.93 -1.45 -4.69
CA LYS A 36 7.52 -0.47 -3.67
C LYS A 36 6.63 0.62 -4.26
N GLU A 37 7.02 1.16 -5.41
CA GLU A 37 6.25 2.17 -6.13
C GLU A 37 4.87 1.63 -6.52
N PHE A 38 4.79 0.36 -6.95
CA PHE A 38 3.54 -0.28 -7.30
C PHE A 38 2.54 -0.27 -6.12
N PHE A 39 2.98 -0.65 -4.91
CA PHE A 39 2.10 -0.63 -3.74
C PHE A 39 1.71 0.79 -3.30
N GLU A 40 2.61 1.76 -3.46
CA GLU A 40 2.33 3.18 -3.22
C GLU A 40 1.32 3.74 -4.23
N THR A 41 1.43 3.34 -5.49
CA THR A 41 0.48 3.70 -6.55
C THR A 41 -0.89 3.08 -6.28
N LEU A 42 -0.94 1.82 -5.86
CA LEU A 42 -2.19 1.14 -5.51
C LEU A 42 -3.00 1.88 -4.44
N ILE A 43 -2.34 2.29 -3.35
CA ILE A 43 -3.02 3.04 -2.29
C ILE A 43 -3.39 4.45 -2.75
N THR A 44 -2.53 5.12 -3.50
CA THR A 44 -2.83 6.45 -4.06
C THR A 44 -4.06 6.40 -4.94
N ASN A 45 -4.15 5.44 -5.86
CA ASN A 45 -5.31 5.25 -6.72
C ASN A 45 -6.56 4.90 -5.91
N THR A 46 -6.41 4.09 -4.87
CA THR A 46 -7.53 3.76 -3.97
C THR A 46 -8.09 5.02 -3.30
N LEU A 47 -7.20 5.88 -2.77
CA LEU A 47 -7.60 7.13 -2.13
C LEU A 47 -8.29 8.08 -3.12
N LEU A 48 -7.75 8.23 -4.33
CA LEU A 48 -8.37 9.03 -5.38
C LEU A 48 -9.79 8.55 -5.72
N VAL A 49 -9.99 7.22 -5.82
CA VAL A 49 -11.31 6.65 -6.13
C VAL A 49 -12.31 6.93 -5.00
N ILE A 50 -11.95 6.66 -3.74
CA ILE A 50 -12.89 6.88 -2.63
C ILE A 50 -13.17 8.37 -2.41
N GLU A 51 -12.16 9.24 -2.54
CA GLU A 51 -12.32 10.70 -2.41
C GLU A 51 -13.20 11.28 -3.53
N SER A 52 -13.21 10.68 -4.73
CA SER A 52 -14.10 11.06 -5.83
C SER A 52 -15.55 10.55 -5.66
N THR A 53 -15.82 9.70 -4.68
CA THR A 53 -17.15 9.11 -4.47
C THR A 53 -18.09 10.15 -3.87
N LYS A 54 -19.26 10.34 -4.49
CA LYS A 54 -20.27 11.30 -4.02
C LYS A 54 -20.67 11.02 -2.56
N GLY A 55 -20.57 12.04 -1.72
CA GLY A 55 -20.91 11.95 -0.29
C GLY A 55 -19.80 11.40 0.60
N TYR A 56 -18.63 11.04 0.05
CA TYR A 56 -17.51 10.50 0.84
C TYR A 56 -17.06 11.44 1.97
N GLU A 57 -17.06 12.75 1.74
CA GLU A 57 -16.66 13.73 2.76
C GLU A 57 -17.54 13.65 4.02
N GLU A 58 -18.83 13.37 3.84
CA GLU A 58 -19.84 13.25 4.89
C GLU A 58 -19.79 11.91 5.63
N TYR A 59 -19.01 10.94 5.14
CA TYR A 59 -18.88 9.65 5.81
C TYR A 59 -18.17 9.79 7.17
N ASP A 60 -18.69 9.07 8.16
CA ASP A 60 -17.98 8.82 9.40
C ASP A 60 -16.70 8.00 9.15
N THR A 61 -15.82 7.97 10.15
CA THR A 61 -14.52 7.27 10.07
C THR A 61 -14.67 5.78 9.74
N LYS A 62 -15.72 5.13 10.23
CA LYS A 62 -15.98 3.70 9.96
C LYS A 62 -16.30 3.49 8.47
N ASN A 63 -17.19 4.30 7.90
CA ASN A 63 -17.59 4.21 6.50
C ASN A 63 -16.46 4.65 5.55
N LYS A 64 -15.63 5.62 5.96
CA LYS A 64 -14.38 5.96 5.23
C LYS A 64 -13.41 4.78 5.19
N LEU A 65 -13.16 4.13 6.33
CA LEU A 65 -12.33 2.92 6.38
C LEU A 65 -12.91 1.77 5.56
N LEU A 66 -14.22 1.55 5.63
CA LEU A 66 -14.87 0.49 4.85
C LEU A 66 -14.75 0.74 3.34
N SER A 67 -14.97 1.98 2.91
CA SER A 67 -14.80 2.39 1.51
C SER A 67 -13.37 2.18 1.05
N PHE A 68 -12.39 2.55 1.89
CA PHE A 68 -10.98 2.28 1.65
C PHE A 68 -10.72 0.78 1.48
N TYR A 69 -11.09 -0.06 2.44
CA TYR A 69 -10.78 -1.49 2.39
C TYR A 69 -11.42 -2.16 1.18
N PHE A 70 -12.71 -1.89 0.91
CA PHE A 70 -13.41 -2.46 -0.24
C PHE A 70 -12.69 -2.12 -1.56
N THR A 71 -12.36 -0.83 -1.74
CA THR A 71 -11.69 -0.36 -2.96
C THR A 71 -10.25 -0.86 -3.07
N PHE A 72 -9.51 -0.87 -1.95
CA PHE A 72 -8.13 -1.33 -1.91
C PHE A 72 -8.03 -2.82 -2.25
N PHE A 73 -8.88 -3.66 -1.66
CA PHE A 73 -8.90 -5.09 -1.97
C PHE A 73 -9.41 -5.38 -3.38
N ALA A 74 -10.34 -4.58 -3.91
CA ALA A 74 -10.71 -4.67 -5.33
C ALA A 74 -9.51 -4.36 -6.24
N ASN A 75 -8.74 -3.31 -5.94
CA ASN A 75 -7.53 -2.95 -6.69
C ASN A 75 -6.43 -4.02 -6.57
N LEU A 76 -6.21 -4.60 -5.39
CA LEU A 76 -5.30 -5.73 -5.21
C LEU A 76 -5.75 -6.94 -6.04
N THR A 77 -7.05 -7.23 -6.04
CA THR A 77 -7.65 -8.35 -6.79
C THR A 77 -7.51 -8.14 -8.30
N ALA A 78 -7.74 -6.93 -8.79
CA ALA A 78 -7.54 -6.60 -10.21
C ALA A 78 -6.08 -6.79 -10.66
N ASN A 79 -5.13 -6.60 -9.74
CA ASN A 79 -3.69 -6.79 -9.98
C ASN A 79 -3.14 -8.09 -9.36
N ARG A 80 -4.01 -9.09 -9.13
CA ARG A 80 -3.69 -10.30 -8.35
C ARG A 80 -2.41 -11.00 -8.78
N SER A 81 -2.19 -11.17 -10.08
CA SER A 81 -1.01 -11.88 -10.58
C SER A 81 0.30 -11.22 -10.15
N PHE A 82 0.37 -9.89 -10.20
CA PHE A 82 1.55 -9.15 -9.75
C PHE A 82 1.66 -9.13 -8.23
N VAL A 83 0.55 -8.92 -7.51
CA VAL A 83 0.51 -8.96 -6.03
C VAL A 83 1.03 -10.30 -5.50
N LEU A 84 0.53 -11.41 -6.04
CA LEU A 84 0.98 -12.77 -5.65
C LEU A 84 2.44 -13.00 -5.99
N TYR A 85 2.88 -12.56 -7.17
CA TYR A 85 4.29 -12.65 -7.57
C TYR A 85 5.20 -11.94 -6.57
N VAL A 86 4.92 -10.68 -6.25
CA VAL A 86 5.76 -9.89 -5.34
C VAL A 86 5.73 -10.47 -3.92
N TYR A 87 4.58 -11.00 -3.49
CA TYR A 87 4.42 -11.64 -2.19
C TYR A 87 5.21 -12.95 -2.05
N ASN A 88 5.24 -13.76 -3.11
CA ASN A 88 5.87 -15.09 -3.11
C ASN A 88 7.39 -15.05 -3.32
N GLN A 89 7.96 -13.95 -3.82
CA GLN A 89 9.43 -13.82 -3.94
C GLN A 89 10.14 -13.48 -2.64
N ASN A 90 9.40 -12.93 -1.68
CA ASN A 90 9.98 -12.33 -0.49
C ASN A 90 9.72 -13.24 0.71
N ASP A 91 10.42 -14.38 0.78
CA ASP A 91 10.18 -15.40 1.82
C ASP A 91 10.40 -14.91 3.24
N SER A 92 11.26 -13.89 3.44
CA SER A 92 11.49 -13.36 4.78
C SER A 92 10.47 -12.26 5.16
N PRO A 93 9.92 -12.31 6.39
CA PRO A 93 9.01 -11.27 6.89
C PRO A 93 9.60 -9.85 6.81
N LEU A 94 10.92 -9.72 7.00
CA LEU A 94 11.64 -8.45 6.88
C LEU A 94 11.62 -7.89 5.45
N LYS A 95 11.75 -8.74 4.44
CA LYS A 95 11.67 -8.33 3.03
C LYS A 95 10.26 -7.85 2.69
N LYS A 96 9.22 -8.58 3.12
CA LYS A 96 7.81 -8.17 2.96
C LYS A 96 7.51 -6.83 3.65
N ALA A 97 8.00 -6.65 4.89
CA ALA A 97 7.85 -5.39 5.61
C ALA A 97 8.55 -4.22 4.89
N THR A 98 9.74 -4.47 4.31
CA THR A 98 10.48 -3.46 3.55
C THR A 98 9.77 -3.08 2.25
N LEU A 99 9.18 -4.06 1.57
CA LEU A 99 8.41 -3.87 0.34
C LEU A 99 7.15 -3.04 0.61
N MET A 100 6.44 -3.32 1.70
CA MET A 100 5.22 -2.62 2.07
C MET A 100 5.48 -1.28 2.80
N SER A 101 6.74 -0.82 2.88
CA SER A 101 7.09 0.35 3.70
C SER A 101 6.41 1.63 3.23
N ARG A 102 6.31 1.84 1.91
CA ARG A 102 5.67 3.03 1.34
C ARG A 102 4.15 2.98 1.45
N LEU A 103 3.56 1.81 1.20
CA LEU A 103 2.16 1.51 1.49
C LEU A 103 1.80 1.83 2.94
N LYS A 104 2.64 1.40 3.90
CA LYS A 104 2.46 1.69 5.31
C LYS A 104 2.42 3.19 5.58
N VAL A 105 3.37 3.95 5.05
CA VAL A 105 3.44 5.40 5.26
C VAL A 105 2.18 6.08 4.71
N ALA A 106 1.78 5.75 3.48
CA ALA A 106 0.58 6.30 2.86
C ALA A 106 -0.70 5.92 3.64
N PHE A 107 -0.81 4.67 4.10
CA PHE A 107 -1.95 4.21 4.89
C PHE A 107 -2.04 4.93 6.24
N LEU A 108 -0.92 5.04 6.97
CA LEU A 108 -0.90 5.76 8.23
C LEU A 108 -1.25 7.25 8.06
N LYS A 109 -0.74 7.89 7.01
CA LYS A 109 -1.10 9.27 6.66
C LYS A 109 -2.58 9.42 6.34
N TYR A 110 -3.19 8.40 5.72
CA TYR A 110 -4.63 8.38 5.52
C TYR A 110 -5.38 8.26 6.86
N LEU A 111 -4.97 7.36 7.76
CA LEU A 111 -5.58 7.24 9.08
C LEU A 111 -5.48 8.53 9.90
N GLU A 112 -4.38 9.28 9.79
CA GLU A 112 -4.21 10.58 10.47
C GLU A 112 -5.24 11.63 10.03
N LYS A 113 -5.82 11.50 8.83
CA LYS A 113 -6.91 12.36 8.36
C LYS A 113 -8.28 11.94 8.87
N LEU A 114 -8.40 10.74 9.45
CA LEU A 114 -9.66 10.24 9.96
C LEU A 114 -9.84 10.66 11.41
N ASP A 115 -11.02 11.19 11.72
CA ASP A 115 -11.37 11.54 13.09
C ASP A 115 -11.88 10.30 13.81
N PHE A 116 -10.96 9.61 14.48
CA PHE A 116 -11.32 8.49 15.33
C PHE A 116 -12.00 9.04 16.58
N GLU A 117 -13.34 9.01 16.60
CA GLU A 117 -14.14 9.18 17.81
C GLU A 117 -13.58 8.24 18.89
N SER A 118 -12.75 8.79 19.75
CA SER A 118 -12.03 8.04 20.76
C SER A 118 -12.13 8.81 22.05
N ILE A 119 -12.36 8.07 23.14
CA ILE A 119 -12.47 8.65 24.48
C ILE A 119 -11.24 9.52 24.73
N ASP A 120 -11.47 10.82 24.91
CA ASP A 120 -10.42 11.75 25.27
C ASP A 120 -9.95 11.42 26.69
N LEU A 121 -8.74 10.88 26.77
CA LEU A 121 -8.11 10.65 28.06
C LEU A 121 -7.66 12.03 28.54
N LYS A 122 -7.96 12.43 29.78
CA LYS A 122 -7.54 13.72 30.38
C LYS A 122 -6.01 13.88 30.54
N ASN A 123 -5.21 13.22 29.71
CA ASN A 123 -3.75 13.19 29.68
C ASN A 123 -3.26 13.05 28.23
N ASP A 124 -2.54 14.05 27.73
CA ASP A 124 -2.04 14.12 26.36
C ASP A 124 -1.10 12.97 25.99
N LYS A 125 -0.25 12.51 26.93
CA LYS A 125 0.65 11.37 26.68
C LYS A 125 -0.14 10.08 26.49
N ALA A 126 -1.24 9.92 27.24
CA ALA A 126 -2.11 8.77 27.12
C ALA A 126 -2.85 8.77 25.77
N ASN A 127 -3.32 9.95 25.33
CA ASN A 127 -3.92 10.11 23.99
C ASN A 127 -2.95 9.82 22.86
N GLN A 128 -1.70 10.31 22.92
CA GLN A 128 -0.69 10.02 21.90
C GLN A 128 -0.37 8.52 21.82
N PHE A 129 -0.25 7.85 22.97
CA PHE A 129 -0.03 6.41 23.01
C PHE A 129 -1.22 5.64 22.42
N LYS A 130 -2.45 6.03 22.78
CA LYS A 130 -3.70 5.46 22.24
C LYS A 130 -3.75 5.58 20.72
N ASN A 131 -3.53 6.77 20.15
CA ASN A 131 -3.56 6.97 18.70
C ASN A 131 -2.49 6.13 17.99
N ARG A 132 -1.29 6.06 18.58
CA ARG A 132 -0.21 5.21 18.07
C ARG A 132 -0.58 3.72 18.08
N LEU A 133 -1.32 3.26 19.09
CA LEU A 133 -1.82 1.88 19.15
C LEU A 133 -2.88 1.63 18.07
N ILE A 134 -3.85 2.53 17.91
CA ILE A 134 -4.90 2.43 16.89
C ILE A 134 -4.24 2.29 15.52
N TYR A 135 -3.34 3.20 15.16
CA TYR A 135 -2.67 3.22 13.86
C TYR A 135 -1.82 1.97 13.62
N LYS A 136 -1.08 1.51 14.63
CA LYS A 136 -0.31 0.26 14.54
C LYS A 136 -1.22 -0.95 14.37
N SER A 137 -2.33 -1.01 15.10
CA SER A 137 -3.28 -2.12 15.04
C SER A 137 -3.99 -2.18 13.69
N ALA A 138 -4.41 -1.04 13.14
CA ALA A 138 -5.01 -0.94 11.82
C ALA A 138 -4.03 -1.36 10.72
N TRP A 139 -2.74 -1.02 10.85
CA TRP A 139 -1.71 -1.51 9.94
C TRP A 139 -1.56 -3.03 10.00
N VAL A 140 -1.50 -3.60 11.21
CA VAL A 140 -1.40 -5.05 11.38
C VAL A 140 -2.64 -5.75 10.82
N GLN A 141 -3.83 -5.22 11.09
CA GLN A 141 -5.09 -5.74 10.54
C GLN A 141 -5.05 -5.74 9.01
N LEU A 142 -4.67 -4.63 8.38
CA LEU A 142 -4.58 -4.54 6.92
C LEU A 142 -3.64 -5.62 6.37
N VAL A 143 -2.44 -5.76 6.94
CA VAL A 143 -1.44 -6.75 6.50
C VAL A 143 -1.92 -8.19 6.71
N LEU A 144 -2.64 -8.48 7.80
CA LEU A 144 -3.20 -9.81 8.06
C LEU A 144 -4.37 -10.17 7.13
N THR A 145 -5.07 -9.16 6.61
CA THR A 145 -6.25 -9.35 5.76
C THR A 145 -5.87 -9.52 4.28
N MET A 146 -4.72 -8.97 3.85
CA MET A 146 -4.15 -9.15 2.50
C MET A 146 -3.62 -10.57 2.28
#